data_AF-A0A4V3H4B1-F1
#
_entry.id   AF-A0A4V3H4B1-F1
#
_cell.length_a   1.000
_cell.length_b   1.000
_cell.length_c   1.000
_cell.angle_alpha   90.00
_cell.angle_beta   90.00
_cell.angle_gamma   90.00
#
_symmetry.space_group_name_H-M   'P 1'
#
loop_
_entity.id
_entity.type
_entity.pdbx_description
1 polymer ?
#
loop_
_entity_poly.entity_id
_entity_poly.type
_entity_poly.pdbx_seq_one_letter_code
_entity_poly.pdbx_strand_id
1 'polypeptide(L)' 'MAEETTNTLTLRPGKHDKLGLYHCGVTYEGFVVAGGEPRNIKDGEEITIQRVPLKVKRDGSDYTFMRAA' A
#
# COMPACT_ATOMS: atom_id res chain seq x y z
N MET A 1 1.17 25.21 10.66
CA MET A 1 1.87 23.95 10.95
C MET A 1 1.83 23.16 9.65
N ALA A 2 2.98 22.89 9.04
CA ALA A 2 3.00 22.10 7.81
C ALA A 2 2.61 20.67 8.20
N GLU A 3 1.42 20.22 7.79
CA GLU A 3 1.13 18.79 7.77
C GLU A 3 2.16 18.16 6.84
N GLU A 4 3.06 17.35 7.39
CA GLU A 4 3.83 16.40 6.59
C GLU A 4 2.82 15.49 5.92
N THR A 5 2.44 15.82 4.68
CA THR A 5 1.67 14.93 3.82
C THR A 5 2.56 13.75 3.50
N THR A 6 2.61 12.77 4.40
CA THR A 6 3.32 11.52 4.17
C THR A 6 2.66 10.84 2.98
N ASN A 7 3.29 10.98 1.80
CA ASN A 7 2.85 10.39 0.53
C ASN A 7 3.12 8.87 0.47
N THR A 8 3.55 8.30 1.59
CA THR A 8 3.86 6.89 1.78
C THR A 8 3.18 6.38 3.05
N LEU A 9 2.81 5.11 3.05
CA LEU A 9 2.18 4.41 4.16
C LEU A 9 2.75 2.99 4.23
N THR A 10 3.36 2.62 5.35
CA THR A 10 3.88 1.26 5.56
C THR A 10 2.93 0.48 6.46
N LEU A 11 2.50 -0.68 5.99
CA LEU A 11 1.60 -1.59 6.70
C LEU A 11 2.23 -2.97 6.87
N ARG A 12 1.75 -3.70 7.87
CA ARG A 12 2.07 -5.10 8.12
C ARG A 12 0.83 -5.97 7.91
N PRO A 13 0.99 -7.30 7.74
CA PRO A 13 -0.14 -8.22 7.64
C PRO A 13 -1.15 -8.03 8.77
N GLY A 14 -2.44 -8.00 8.43
CA GLY A 14 -3.53 -7.73 9.36
C GLY A 14 -3.72 -6.26 9.73
N LYS A 15 -3.01 -5.33 9.07
CA LYS A 15 -3.18 -3.89 9.26
C LYS A 15 -3.80 -3.24 8.03
N HIS A 16 -4.61 -2.22 8.29
CA HIS A 16 -5.23 -1.37 7.29
C HIS A 16 -5.12 0.09 7.73
N ASP A 17 -4.94 0.99 6.78
CA ASP A 17 -4.91 2.42 7.02
C ASP A 17 -5.29 3.17 5.72
N LYS A 18 -5.16 4.50 5.69
CA LYS A 18 -5.54 5.31 4.55
C LYS A 18 -4.40 6.20 4.11
N LEU A 19 -4.06 6.13 2.83
CA LEU A 19 -3.14 7.07 2.21
C LEU A 19 -3.95 8.18 1.53
N GLY A 20 -4.25 9.24 2.28
CA GLY A 20 -5.16 10.30 1.87
C GLY A 20 -6.60 9.78 1.72
N LEU A 21 -7.12 9.78 0.49
CA LEU A 21 -8.48 9.29 0.18
C LEU A 21 -8.52 7.78 -0.12
N TYR A 22 -7.37 7.13 -0.25
CA TYR A 22 -7.28 5.73 -0.66
C TYR A 22 -7.17 4.82 0.56
N HIS A 23 -8.06 3.83 0.63
CA HIS A 23 -7.97 2.76 1.62
C HIS A 23 -6.89 1.76 1.20
N CYS A 24 -5.94 1.50 2.09
CA CYS A 24 -4.84 0.55 1.91
C CYS A 24 -4.90 -0.49 3.03
N GLY A 25 -4.76 -1.76 2.68
CA GLY A 25 -4.79 -2.84 3.66
C GLY A 25 -3.92 -4.00 3.23
N VAL A 26 -3.35 -4.69 4.20
CA VAL A 26 -2.66 -5.95 4.02
C VAL A 26 -3.44 -6.99 4.80
N THR A 27 -4.15 -7.87 4.09
CA THR A 27 -5.02 -8.85 4.74
C THR A 27 -4.20 -9.97 5.38
N TYR A 28 -3.24 -10.51 4.62
CA TYR A 28 -2.30 -11.55 5.03
C TYR A 28 -1.03 -11.44 4.19
N GLU A 29 0.00 -12.23 4.51
CA GLU A 29 1.26 -12.15 3.80
C GLU A 29 1.13 -12.41 2.29
N GLY A 30 1.62 -11.47 1.50
CA GLY A 30 1.58 -11.47 0.05
C GLY A 30 0.25 -11.00 -0.53
N PHE A 31 -0.69 -10.54 0.28
CA PHE A 31 -2.00 -10.07 -0.20
C PHE A 31 -2.32 -8.67 0.32
N VAL A 32 -2.52 -7.76 -0.63
CA VAL A 32 -2.82 -6.36 -0.37
C VAL A 32 -4.10 -5.94 -1.05
N VAL A 33 -4.81 -4.99 -0.45
CA VAL A 33 -6.01 -4.36 -1.01
C VAL A 33 -5.80 -2.86 -0.99
N ALA A 34 -5.85 -2.22 -2.15
CA ALA A 34 -5.67 -0.79 -2.27
C ALA A 34 -6.73 -0.20 -3.21
N GLY A 35 -7.44 0.84 -2.77
CA GLY A 35 -8.50 1.46 -3.58
C GLY A 35 -9.65 0.50 -3.93
N GLY A 36 -9.86 -0.54 -3.12
CA GLY A 36 -10.83 -1.61 -3.37
C GLY A 36 -10.36 -2.67 -4.39
N GLU A 37 -9.13 -2.59 -4.88
CA GLU A 37 -8.54 -3.58 -5.76
C GLU A 37 -7.62 -4.54 -4.97
N PRO A 38 -7.96 -5.83 -4.85
CA PRO A 38 -7.09 -6.84 -4.25
C PRO A 38 -5.99 -7.25 -5.23
N ARG A 39 -4.76 -7.39 -4.74
CA ARG A 39 -3.60 -7.85 -5.49
C ARG A 39 -2.71 -8.74 -4.64
N ASN A 40 -2.10 -9.74 -5.30
CA ASN A 40 -1.01 -10.49 -4.72
C ASN A 40 0.32 -9.79 -5.02
N ILE A 41 1.25 -9.83 -4.07
CA ILE A 41 2.59 -9.26 -4.20
C ILE A 41 3.62 -10.20 -3.57
N LYS A 42 4.66 -10.53 -4.32
CA LYS A 42 5.76 -11.37 -3.82
C LYS A 42 6.74 -10.55 -3.00
N ASP A 43 7.54 -11.24 -2.19
CA ASP A 43 8.63 -10.60 -1.46
C ASP A 43 9.63 -9.93 -2.44
N GLY A 44 10.03 -8.71 -2.13
CA GLY A 44 10.89 -7.88 -2.99
C GLY A 44 10.20 -7.33 -4.25
N GLU A 45 8.92 -7.62 -4.47
CA GLU A 45 8.17 -7.16 -5.64
C GLU A 45 7.57 -5.77 -5.40
N GLU A 46 7.43 -5.00 -6.48
CA GLU A 46 6.71 -3.74 -6.50
C GLU A 46 5.63 -3.82 -7.58
N ILE A 47 4.40 -3.48 -7.22
CA ILE A 47 3.27 -3.46 -8.14
C ILE A 47 2.62 -2.08 -8.14
N THR A 48 2.06 -1.70 -9.28
CA THR A 48 1.22 -0.50 -9.40
C THR A 48 -0.24 -0.93 -9.41
N ILE A 49 -1.07 -0.26 -8.61
CA ILE A 49 -2.51 -0.46 -8.62
C ILE A 49 -3.07 0.27 -9.83
N GLN A 50 -3.79 -0.40 -10.72
CA GLN A 50 -4.22 0.24 -11.96
C GLN A 50 -5.42 1.18 -11.76
N ARG A 51 -6.26 0.90 -10.76
CA ARG A 51 -7.48 1.65 -10.46
C ARG A 51 -7.22 3.02 -9.81
N VAL A 52 -6.09 3.18 -9.12
CA VAL A 52 -5.73 4.38 -8.36
C VAL A 52 -4.25 4.67 -8.53
N PRO A 53 -3.80 5.94 -8.45
CA PRO A 53 -2.39 6.30 -8.59
C PRO A 53 -1.59 5.89 -7.33
N LEU A 54 -1.51 4.59 -7.07
CA LEU A 54 -0.78 3.99 -5.96
C LEU A 54 0.17 2.91 -6.46
N LYS A 55 1.34 2.86 -5.84
CA LYS A 55 2.29 1.75 -5.92
C LYS A 55 2.36 1.09 -4.56
N VAL A 56 2.62 -0.20 -4.55
CA VAL A 56 2.91 -0.93 -3.32
C VAL A 56 4.11 -1.81 -3.53
N LYS A 57 5.06 -1.71 -2.60
CA LYS A 57 6.27 -2.51 -2.56
C LYS A 57 6.25 -3.39 -1.31
N ARG A 58 6.62 -4.66 -1.45
CA ARG A 58 6.81 -5.56 -0.32
C ARG A 58 8.30 -5.75 -0.01
N ASP A 59 8.64 -5.64 1.26
CA ASP A 59 9.97 -5.93 1.80
C ASP A 59 9.79 -6.81 3.04
N GLY A 60 9.87 -8.13 2.87
CA GLY A 60 9.57 -9.13 3.87
C GLY A 60 8.12 -9.08 4.37
N SER A 61 7.96 -8.53 5.58
CA SER A 61 6.69 -8.35 6.28
C SER A 61 6.16 -6.91 6.23
N ASP A 62 6.89 -5.99 5.61
CA ASP A 62 6.52 -4.59 5.52
C ASP A 62 6.07 -4.24 4.09
N TYR A 63 4.93 -3.56 3.98
CA TYR A 63 4.27 -3.24 2.72
C TYR A 63 4.15 -1.73 2.62
N THR A 64 4.91 -1.14 1.70
CA THR A 64 4.97 0.32 1.55
C THR A 64 4.11 0.75 0.37
N PHE A 65 2.99 1.38 0.68
CA PHE A 65 2.10 2.03 -0.26
C PHE A 65 2.61 3.46 -0.51
N MET A 66 2.64 3.88 -1.78
CA MET A 66 3.15 5.18 -2.19
C MET A 66 2.23 5.75 -3.26
N ARG A 67 1.97 7.06 -3.25
CA ARG A 67 1.28 7.67 -4.40
C ARG A 67 2.19 7.67 -5.62
N ALA A 68 1.72 7.10 -6.72
CA ALA A 68 2.31 7.33 -8.02
C ALA A 68 2.02 8.79 -8.39
N ALA A 69 3.07 9.56 -8.69
CA ALA A 69 2.94 10.94 -9.15
C ALA A 69 2.22 11.02 -10.50
#